data_AF-A0A9X5HDU1-F1
#
_entry.id   AF-A0A9X5HDU1-F1
#
_cell.length_a   1.000
_cell.length_b   1.000
_cell.length_c   1.000
_cell.angle_alpha   90.00
_cell.angle_beta   90.00
_cell.angle_gamma   90.00
#
_symmetry.space_group_name_H-M   'P 1'
#
loop_
_entity.id
_entity.type
_entity.pdbx_description
1 polymer ?
#
loop_
_entity_poly.entity_id
_entity_poly.type
_entity_poly.pdbx_seq_one_letter_code
_entity_poly.pdbx_strand_id
1 'polypeptide(L)'
;LRGVPGLRDELVPVSGESRQTVTVVSADDGDATVFNERGPQVGPAEWRAFTDRFAELVREASVVALCGSLPSGLPSDAYARLISRASRSGVTSVLDTSGAPLLDALDARPDVVKPNAAELAAATGCDDAGTGAERLRALGARAVVVSSGPGGLLAVTP
;
A
#
# COMPACT_ATOMS: atom_id res chain seq x y z
N LEU A 1 -3.15 -15.45 9.85
CA LEU A 1 -2.30 -14.65 10.75
C LEU A 1 -2.34 -15.17 12.18
N ARG A 2 -3.50 -15.59 12.69
CA ARG A 2 -3.59 -16.32 13.96
C ARG A 2 -2.66 -17.53 13.95
N GLY A 3 -1.74 -17.57 14.93
CA GLY A 3 -0.84 -18.70 15.14
C GLY A 3 0.60 -18.51 14.64
N VAL A 4 0.98 -17.35 14.07
CA VAL A 4 2.39 -17.04 13.80
C VAL A 4 3.04 -16.52 15.10
N PRO A 5 4.01 -17.23 15.70
CA PRO A 5 4.63 -16.80 16.95
C PRO A 5 5.29 -15.42 16.80
N GLY A 6 5.06 -14.54 17.77
CA GLY A 6 5.63 -13.17 17.78
C GLY A 6 4.86 -12.15 16.93
N LEU A 7 3.82 -12.56 16.19
CA LEU A 7 2.98 -11.64 15.44
C LEU A 7 1.66 -11.39 16.18
N ARG A 8 1.44 -10.13 16.58
CA ARG A 8 0.15 -9.66 17.11
C ARG A 8 -0.70 -9.13 15.96
N ASP A 9 -1.95 -9.58 15.88
CA ASP A 9 -2.94 -9.04 14.96
C ASP A 9 -4.04 -8.27 15.69
N GLU A 10 -4.53 -7.22 15.05
CA GLU A 10 -5.62 -6.36 15.52
C GLU A 10 -6.63 -6.18 14.37
N LEU A 11 -6.97 -7.29 13.72
CA LEU A 11 -7.84 -7.30 12.54
C LEU A 11 -9.27 -6.87 12.91
N VAL A 12 -9.85 -6.00 12.09
CA VAL A 12 -11.26 -5.61 12.21
C VAL A 12 -12.12 -6.57 11.37
N PRO A 13 -13.08 -7.29 11.99
CA PRO A 13 -13.97 -8.19 11.26
C PRO A 13 -14.83 -7.43 10.25
N VAL A 14 -15.05 -8.06 9.10
CA VAL A 14 -16.01 -7.63 8.08
C VAL A 14 -17.00 -8.76 7.81
N SER A 15 -18.15 -8.42 7.25
CA SER A 15 -19.23 -9.35 6.93
C SER A 15 -18.89 -10.31 5.80
N GLY A 16 -18.05 -9.88 4.84
CA GLY A 16 -17.59 -10.72 3.74
C GLY A 16 -16.40 -11.60 4.10
N GLU A 17 -16.24 -12.72 3.40
CA GLU A 17 -15.13 -13.63 3.62
C GLU A 17 -13.80 -13.05 3.09
N SER A 18 -12.69 -13.40 3.76
CA SER A 18 -11.36 -13.07 3.23
C SER A 18 -11.14 -13.85 1.94
N ARG A 19 -10.74 -13.15 0.87
CA ARG A 19 -10.44 -13.77 -0.42
C ARG A 19 -9.38 -14.86 -0.32
N GLN A 20 -9.45 -15.81 -1.23
CA GLN A 20 -8.39 -16.79 -1.44
C GLN A 20 -7.54 -16.41 -2.66
N THR A 21 -6.23 -16.63 -2.54
CA THR A 21 -5.31 -16.61 -3.67
C THR A 21 -4.80 -18.03 -3.86
N VAL A 22 -5.03 -18.58 -5.05
CA VAL A 22 -4.56 -19.93 -5.41
C VAL A 22 -3.37 -19.78 -6.36
N THR A 23 -2.22 -20.31 -5.97
CA THR A 23 -1.03 -20.34 -6.82
C THR A 23 -0.79 -21.77 -7.30
N VAL A 24 -0.83 -21.98 -8.60
CA VAL A 24 -0.52 -23.27 -9.24
C VAL A 24 0.92 -23.18 -9.75
N VAL A 25 1.79 -24.04 -9.24
CA VAL A 25 3.19 -24.11 -9.64
C VAL A 25 3.39 -25.36 -10.50
N SER A 26 3.90 -25.17 -11.70
CA SER A 26 4.29 -26.24 -12.61
C SER A 26 5.49 -26.98 -12.03
N ALA A 27 5.41 -28.31 -11.97
CA ALA A 27 6.50 -29.14 -11.46
C ALA A 27 7.65 -29.29 -12.47
N ASP A 28 7.39 -29.02 -13.75
CA ASP A 28 8.34 -29.27 -14.84
C ASP A 28 9.36 -28.12 -14.99
N ASP A 29 8.89 -26.88 -14.96
CA ASP A 29 9.68 -25.66 -15.16
C ASP A 29 9.68 -24.71 -13.96
N GLY A 30 8.83 -24.96 -12.96
CA GLY A 30 8.69 -24.10 -11.78
C GLY A 30 7.86 -22.84 -12.00
N ASP A 31 7.23 -22.69 -13.17
CA ASP A 31 6.40 -21.53 -13.48
C ASP A 31 5.15 -21.49 -12.59
N ALA A 32 4.79 -20.28 -12.14
CA ALA A 32 3.67 -20.06 -11.23
C ALA A 32 2.54 -19.27 -11.91
N THR A 33 1.34 -19.84 -11.91
CA THR A 33 0.10 -19.16 -12.29
C THR A 33 -0.70 -18.81 -11.05
N VAL A 34 -1.07 -17.53 -10.91
CA VAL A 34 -1.79 -17.02 -9.73
C VAL A 34 -3.23 -16.67 -10.08
N PHE A 35 -4.18 -17.28 -9.37
CA PHE A 35 -5.60 -16.97 -9.42
C PHE A 35 -5.97 -16.17 -8.17
N ASN A 36 -6.37 -14.91 -8.38
CA ASN A 36 -6.74 -14.01 -7.30
C ASN A 36 -8.25 -13.80 -7.27
N GLU A 37 -8.90 -14.22 -6.19
CA GLU A 37 -10.29 -13.85 -5.96
C GLU A 37 -10.43 -12.35 -5.69
N ARG A 38 -11.61 -11.82 -6.01
CA ARG A 38 -11.97 -10.46 -5.61
C ARG A 38 -12.20 -10.46 -4.09
N GLY A 39 -11.64 -9.44 -3.43
CA GLY A 39 -11.88 -9.21 -2.01
C GLY A 39 -13.36 -8.91 -1.70
N PRO A 40 -13.77 -9.03 -0.43
CA PRO A 40 -15.11 -8.66 -0.02
C PRO A 40 -15.34 -7.17 -0.24
N GLN A 41 -16.61 -6.79 -0.39
CA GLN A 41 -17.00 -5.39 -0.39
C GLN A 41 -16.99 -4.86 1.04
N VAL A 42 -16.23 -3.80 1.30
CA VAL A 42 -16.16 -3.16 2.62
C VAL A 42 -17.14 -2.00 2.66
N GLY A 43 -18.07 -2.04 3.61
CA GLY A 43 -19.08 -1.01 3.82
C GLY A 43 -18.59 0.19 4.64
N PRO A 44 -19.31 1.33 4.65
CA PRO A 44 -18.92 2.52 5.40
C PRO A 44 -18.79 2.29 6.92
N ALA A 45 -19.60 1.41 7.50
CA ALA A 45 -19.54 1.10 8.93
C ALA A 45 -18.28 0.29 9.31
N GLU A 46 -17.93 -0.69 8.48
CA GLU A 46 -16.72 -1.50 8.63
C GLU A 46 -15.47 -0.65 8.42
N TRP A 47 -15.48 0.22 7.41
CA TRP A 47 -14.40 1.18 7.19
C TRP A 47 -14.23 2.12 8.38
N ARG A 48 -15.33 2.65 8.93
CA ARG A 48 -15.28 3.48 10.14
C ARG A 48 -14.64 2.71 11.31
N ALA A 49 -15.10 1.49 11.59
CA ALA A 49 -14.55 0.64 12.64
C ALA A 49 -13.04 0.39 12.44
N PHE A 50 -12.60 0.13 11.20
CA PHE A 50 -11.18 0.03 10.86
C PHE A 50 -10.43 1.33 11.17
N THR A 51 -10.92 2.47 10.71
CA THR A 51 -10.23 3.75 10.91
C THR A 51 -10.16 4.16 12.39
N ASP A 52 -11.17 3.82 13.18
CA ASP A 52 -11.20 4.07 14.63
C ASP A 52 -10.14 3.21 15.32
N ARG A 53 -10.09 1.91 15.02
CA ARG A 53 -9.05 1.02 15.55
C ARG A 53 -7.65 1.44 15.11
N PHE A 54 -7.49 1.83 13.85
CA PHE A 54 -6.24 2.36 13.32
C PHE A 54 -5.77 3.61 14.09
N ALA A 55 -6.67 4.54 14.41
CA ALA A 55 -6.33 5.75 15.15
C ALA A 55 -5.85 5.46 16.58
N GLU A 56 -6.34 4.40 17.20
CA GLU A 56 -5.84 3.96 18.50
C GLU A 56 -4.42 3.42 18.41
N LEU A 57 -4.20 2.49 17.47
CA LEU A 57 -2.94 1.76 17.28
C LEU A 57 -1.81 2.64 16.76
N VAL A 58 -2.10 3.57 15.85
CA VAL A 58 -1.06 4.41 15.24
C VAL A 58 -0.34 5.27 16.28
N ARG A 59 -0.99 5.64 17.39
CA ARG A 59 -0.37 6.42 18.47
C ARG A 59 0.74 5.65 19.21
N GLU A 60 0.76 4.33 19.11
CA GLU A 60 1.75 3.45 19.74
C GLU A 60 2.82 2.99 18.75
N ALA A 61 2.70 3.38 17.47
CA ALA A 61 3.61 3.00 16.40
C ALA A 61 4.68 4.08 16.15
N SER A 62 5.84 3.67 15.66
CA SER A 62 6.84 4.60 15.09
C SER A 62 6.73 4.70 13.57
N VAL A 63 6.23 3.63 12.93
CA VAL A 63 6.08 3.52 11.48
C VAL A 63 4.78 2.78 11.16
N VAL A 64 4.11 3.19 10.09
CA VAL A 64 2.99 2.45 9.49
C VAL A 64 3.29 2.15 8.03
N ALA A 65 3.11 0.88 7.65
CA ALA A 65 3.16 0.46 6.25
C ALA A 65 1.73 0.24 5.73
N LEU A 66 1.40 0.90 4.63
CA LEU A 66 0.10 0.86 3.97
C LEU A 66 0.31 0.21 2.60
N CYS A 67 0.00 -1.08 2.50
CA CYS A 67 0.38 -1.89 1.36
C CYS A 67 -0.82 -2.50 0.65
N GLY A 68 -0.68 -2.69 -0.66
CA GLY A 68 -1.62 -3.41 -1.52
C GLY A 68 -2.67 -2.53 -2.20
N SER A 69 -3.54 -3.17 -2.97
CA SER A 69 -4.72 -2.55 -3.57
C SER A 69 -5.83 -2.39 -2.53
N LEU A 70 -6.62 -1.31 -2.64
CA LEU A 70 -7.81 -1.15 -1.81
C LEU A 70 -8.86 -2.23 -2.11
N PRO A 71 -9.54 -2.79 -1.08
CA PRO A 71 -10.70 -3.63 -1.30
C PRO A 71 -11.86 -2.84 -1.92
N SER A 72 -12.76 -3.55 -2.60
CA SER A 72 -13.98 -2.98 -3.17
C SER A 72 -14.81 -2.24 -2.12
N GLY A 73 -15.36 -1.09 -2.48
CA GLY A 73 -16.20 -0.27 -1.59
C GLY A 73 -15.45 0.83 -0.84
N LEU A 74 -14.11 0.79 -0.78
CA LEU A 74 -13.34 1.91 -0.27
C LEU A 74 -13.11 2.99 -1.33
N PRO A 75 -13.12 4.28 -0.94
CA PRO A 75 -12.75 5.36 -1.84
C PRO A 75 -11.24 5.35 -2.12
N SER A 76 -10.82 5.85 -3.28
CA SER A 76 -9.40 5.87 -3.67
C SER A 76 -8.52 6.70 -2.73
N ASP A 77 -9.10 7.71 -2.07
CA ASP A 77 -8.44 8.54 -1.05
C ASP A 77 -8.28 7.84 0.33
N ALA A 78 -8.65 6.57 0.47
CA ALA A 78 -8.59 5.86 1.76
C ALA A 78 -7.18 5.88 2.37
N TYR A 79 -6.13 5.66 1.57
CA TYR A 79 -4.75 5.76 2.06
C TYR A 79 -4.36 7.19 2.44
N ALA A 80 -4.80 8.20 1.69
CA ALA A 80 -4.58 9.61 2.04
C ALA A 80 -5.12 9.94 3.46
N ARG A 81 -6.30 9.41 3.80
CA ARG A 81 -6.92 9.57 5.13
C ARG A 81 -6.11 8.90 6.23
N LEU A 82 -5.55 7.71 5.97
CA LEU A 82 -4.72 6.98 6.93
C LEU A 82 -3.36 7.66 7.13
N ILE A 83 -2.71 8.11 6.05
CA ILE A 83 -1.46 8.87 6.09
C ILE A 83 -1.64 10.16 6.88
N SER A 84 -2.72 10.90 6.63
CA SER A 84 -3.04 12.12 7.37
C SER A 84 -3.27 11.88 8.87
N ARG A 85 -3.76 10.69 9.26
CA ARG A 85 -3.87 10.30 10.68
C ARG A 85 -2.48 9.98 11.26
N ALA A 86 -1.67 9.18 10.56
CA ALA A 86 -0.32 8.85 10.99
C ALA A 86 0.58 10.09 11.16
N SER A 87 0.55 11.00 10.18
CA SER A 87 1.27 12.28 10.21
C SER A 87 0.91 13.13 11.43
N ARG A 88 -0.39 13.23 11.77
CA ARG A 88 -0.85 13.94 12.98
C ARG A 88 -0.40 13.30 14.29
N SER A 89 -0.06 12.01 14.26
CA SER A 89 0.53 11.28 15.39
C SER A 89 2.05 11.26 15.37
N GLY A 90 2.71 11.94 14.43
CA GLY A 90 4.17 11.94 14.29
C GLY A 90 4.73 10.60 13.78
N VAL A 91 3.89 9.76 13.16
CA VAL A 91 4.26 8.42 12.70
C VAL A 91 4.68 8.45 11.25
N THR A 92 5.80 7.80 10.95
CA THR A 92 6.32 7.68 9.58
C THR A 92 5.43 6.76 8.76
N SER A 93 5.06 7.20 7.55
CA SER A 93 4.19 6.46 6.64
C SER A 93 4.95 5.90 5.44
N VAL A 94 4.83 4.60 5.21
CA VAL A 94 5.34 3.90 4.02
C VAL A 94 4.16 3.43 3.19
N LEU A 95 4.09 3.85 1.93
CA LEU A 95 3.02 3.52 1.00
C LEU A 95 3.54 2.61 -0.12
N ASP A 96 2.89 1.46 -0.28
CA ASP A 96 3.14 0.49 -1.35
C ASP A 96 1.82 0.15 -2.04
N THR A 97 1.42 0.98 -2.99
CA THR A 97 0.18 0.83 -3.75
C THR A 97 0.38 1.37 -5.16
N SER A 98 -0.62 1.19 -6.02
CA SER A 98 -0.57 1.52 -7.44
C SER A 98 -1.84 2.23 -7.91
N GLY A 99 -1.79 2.90 -9.06
CA GLY A 99 -2.97 3.48 -9.70
C GLY A 99 -3.54 4.69 -8.95
N ALA A 100 -4.87 4.87 -9.00
CA ALA A 100 -5.52 6.02 -8.36
C ALA A 100 -5.24 6.16 -6.85
N PRO A 101 -5.25 5.08 -6.03
CA PRO A 101 -4.89 5.20 -4.61
C PRO A 101 -3.48 5.70 -4.35
N LEU A 102 -2.53 5.44 -5.25
CA LEU A 102 -1.18 5.96 -5.16
C LEU A 102 -1.18 7.48 -5.35
N LEU A 103 -1.81 7.96 -6.43
CA LEU A 103 -1.86 9.38 -6.77
C LEU A 103 -2.62 10.19 -5.71
N ASP A 104 -3.80 9.73 -5.30
CA ASP A 104 -4.63 10.42 -4.30
C ASP A 104 -3.95 10.49 -2.92
N ALA A 105 -3.10 9.51 -2.60
CA ALA A 105 -2.34 9.49 -1.35
C ALA A 105 -1.21 10.53 -1.32
N LEU A 106 -0.70 11.01 -2.46
CA LEU A 106 0.40 11.98 -2.51
C LEU A 106 0.03 13.32 -1.88
N ASP A 107 -1.24 13.73 -1.97
CA ASP A 107 -1.76 14.94 -1.32
C ASP A 107 -1.59 14.90 0.20
N ALA A 108 -1.61 13.70 0.80
CA ALA A 108 -1.37 13.49 2.22
C ALA A 108 0.12 13.43 2.59
N ARG A 109 1.03 13.55 1.61
CA ARG A 109 2.49 13.60 1.75
C ARG A 109 3.08 12.40 2.51
N PRO A 110 2.97 11.17 1.99
CA PRO A 110 3.61 10.00 2.59
C PRO A 110 5.13 10.19 2.71
N ASP A 111 5.73 9.61 3.75
CA ASP A 111 7.16 9.73 3.98
C ASP A 111 7.97 8.90 2.97
N VAL A 112 7.49 7.70 2.65
CA VAL A 112 8.10 6.83 1.65
C VAL A 112 7.02 6.27 0.73
N VAL A 113 7.27 6.33 -0.58
CA VAL A 113 6.47 5.65 -1.60
C VAL A 113 7.35 4.65 -2.34
N LYS A 114 6.88 3.40 -2.50
CA LYS A 114 7.65 2.34 -3.17
C LYS A 114 6.92 1.81 -4.43
N PRO A 115 6.92 2.49 -5.58
CA PRO A 115 6.40 1.90 -6.81
C PRO A 115 7.43 0.94 -7.43
N ASN A 116 6.98 -0.05 -8.19
CA ASN A 116 7.84 -0.69 -9.19
C ASN A 116 7.92 0.16 -10.47
N ALA A 117 8.82 -0.19 -11.40
CA ALA A 117 9.01 0.56 -12.65
C ALA A 117 7.72 0.71 -13.48
N ALA A 118 6.88 -0.33 -13.56
CA ALA A 118 5.63 -0.28 -14.31
C ALA A 118 4.59 0.63 -13.63
N GLU A 119 4.47 0.57 -12.30
CA GLU A 119 3.60 1.44 -11.52
C GLU A 119 4.05 2.90 -11.59
N LEU A 120 5.36 3.14 -11.56
CA LEU A 120 5.95 4.47 -11.71
C LEU A 120 5.60 5.07 -13.08
N ALA A 121 5.83 4.31 -14.16
CA ALA A 121 5.52 4.73 -15.51
C ALA A 121 4.02 4.99 -15.67
N ALA A 122 3.15 4.14 -15.12
CA ALA A 122 1.71 4.35 -15.13
C ALA A 122 1.26 5.60 -14.36
N ALA A 123 1.90 5.90 -13.21
CA ALA A 123 1.56 7.05 -12.39
C ALA A 123 2.10 8.38 -12.94
N THR A 124 3.26 8.35 -13.61
CA THR A 124 4.01 9.56 -13.98
C THR A 124 4.06 9.82 -15.49
N GLY A 125 3.79 8.81 -16.32
CA GLY A 125 4.05 8.82 -17.76
C GLY A 125 5.54 8.81 -18.11
N CYS A 126 6.42 8.46 -17.17
CA CYS A 126 7.87 8.47 -17.35
C CYS A 126 8.46 7.08 -17.12
N ASP A 127 9.17 6.55 -18.12
CA ASP A 127 9.86 5.25 -18.03
C ASP A 127 11.22 5.36 -17.30
N ASP A 128 11.80 6.55 -17.25
CA ASP A 128 13.03 6.81 -16.51
C ASP A 128 12.74 6.88 -14.99
N ALA A 129 13.38 5.99 -14.23
CA ALA A 129 13.14 5.83 -12.81
C ALA A 129 13.46 7.09 -11.99
N GLY A 130 14.54 7.81 -12.34
CA GLY A 130 14.94 9.02 -11.64
C GLY A 130 13.94 10.16 -11.86
N THR A 131 13.59 10.42 -13.11
CA THR A 131 12.61 11.44 -13.51
C THR A 131 11.23 11.15 -12.92
N GLY A 132 10.77 9.89 -13.00
CA GLY A 132 9.51 9.49 -12.41
C GLY A 132 9.51 9.64 -10.89
N ALA A 133 10.59 9.24 -10.22
CA ALA A 133 10.72 9.39 -8.77
C ALA A 133 10.66 10.86 -8.34
N GLU A 134 11.38 11.75 -9.03
CA GLU A 134 11.33 13.19 -8.74
C GLU A 134 9.94 13.78 -8.99
N ARG A 135 9.21 13.27 -10.00
CA ARG A 135 7.82 13.67 -10.24
C ARG A 135 6.89 13.26 -9.09
N LEU A 136 7.01 12.03 -8.58
CA LEU A 136 6.23 11.61 -7.40
C LEU A 136 6.59 12.42 -6.15
N ARG A 137 7.86 12.84 -6.00
CA ARG A 137 8.27 13.74 -4.92
C ARG A 137 7.65 15.12 -5.06
N ALA A 138 7.67 15.69 -6.26
CA ALA A 138 7.04 16.97 -6.55
C ALA A 138 5.52 16.96 -6.27
N LEU A 139 4.87 15.80 -6.44
CA LEU A 139 3.46 15.61 -6.12
C LEU A 139 3.17 15.41 -4.63
N GLY A 140 4.15 15.04 -3.81
CA GLY A 140 4.00 15.06 -2.35
C GLY A 140 4.78 14.01 -1.57
N ALA A 141 5.30 12.96 -2.21
CA ALA A 141 6.12 11.96 -1.52
C ALA A 141 7.42 12.58 -0.98
N ARG A 142 7.80 12.31 0.27
CA ARG A 142 9.09 12.82 0.78
C ARG A 142 10.27 12.07 0.18
N ALA A 143 10.20 10.75 0.18
CA ALA A 143 11.15 9.85 -0.47
C ALA A 143 10.42 8.86 -1.38
N VAL A 144 11.10 8.44 -2.46
CA VAL A 144 10.59 7.45 -3.41
C VAL A 144 11.63 6.36 -3.63
N VAL A 145 11.20 5.09 -3.53
CA VAL A 145 12.04 3.91 -3.77
C VAL A 145 11.48 3.12 -4.94
N VAL A 146 12.11 3.22 -6.10
CA VAL A 146 11.69 2.53 -7.31
C VAL A 146 12.38 1.17 -7.42
N SER A 147 11.61 0.11 -7.60
CA SER A 147 12.14 -1.24 -7.85
C SER A 147 12.05 -1.67 -9.31
N SER A 148 13.15 -2.22 -9.83
CA SER A 148 13.29 -2.66 -11.23
C SER A 148 13.63 -4.15 -11.35
N GLY A 149 13.12 -4.99 -10.43
CA GLY A 149 13.39 -6.42 -10.41
C GLY A 149 14.90 -6.72 -10.29
N PRO A 150 15.50 -7.51 -11.20
CA PRO A 150 16.95 -7.76 -11.21
C PRO A 150 17.80 -6.51 -11.38
N GLY A 151 17.23 -5.42 -11.92
CA GLY A 151 17.90 -4.12 -12.06
C GLY A 151 18.11 -3.36 -10.74
N GLY A 152 17.62 -3.90 -9.62
CA GLY A 152 17.85 -3.34 -8.28
C GLY A 152 16.85 -2.26 -7.87
N LEU A 153 17.31 -1.33 -7.04
CA LEU A 153 16.52 -0.28 -6.42
C LEU A 153 17.17 1.09 -6.66
N LEU A 154 16.35 2.09 -6.98
CA LEU A 154 16.72 3.50 -6.97
C LEU A 154 15.96 4.19 -5.83
N ALA A 155 16.68 4.86 -4.93
CA ALA A 155 16.08 5.69 -3.90
C ALA A 155 16.36 7.17 -4.17
N VAL A 156 15.31 7.98 -4.20
CA VAL A 156 15.41 9.45 -4.26
C VAL A 156 14.85 9.99 -2.96
N THR A 157 15.70 10.67 -2.19
CA THR A 157 15.40 11.21 -0.85
C THR A 157 15.52 12.74 -0.83
N PRO A 158 14.98 13.42 0.21
CA PRO A 158 15.22 14.85 0.47
C PRO A 158 16.68 15.28 0.44
#